data_AF-A0A959GSP0-F1
#
_entry.id   AF-A0A959GSP0-F1
#
_cell.length_a   1.000
_cell.length_b   1.000
_cell.length_c   1.000
_cell.angle_alpha   90.00
_cell.angle_beta   90.00
_cell.angle_gamma   90.00
#
_symmetry.space_group_name_H-M   'P 1'
#
loop_
_entity.id
_entity.type
_entity.pdbx_description
1 polymer ?
#
loop_
_entity_poly.entity_id
_entity_poly.type
_entity_poly.pdbx_seq_one_letter_code
_entity_poly.pdbx_strand_id
1 'polypeptide(L)'
;AKAMLQRLFDESMEEYRAIMEEDIPFEEKVRKQLLLKFKGTEGISAELVRDIYSNQEWGLREYMEQRTEEALKVIMNDFIEAQKKGWIRRDIRPGFILYLFHRMQDWVTDEQLLSSYADTQELIMEAVRFFFYGVLPHEQKNHES
;
A
#
# COMPACT_ATOMS: atom_id res chain seq x y z
N ALA A 1 18.26 10.61 -6.87
CA ALA A 1 17.12 9.70 -6.88
C ALA A 1 17.25 8.55 -5.87
N LYS A 2 18.15 7.57 -6.06
CA LYS A 2 18.23 6.36 -5.20
C LYS A 2 18.32 6.63 -3.69
N ALA A 3 19.24 7.48 -3.24
CA ALA A 3 19.40 7.80 -1.80
C ALA A 3 18.16 8.50 -1.20
N MET A 4 17.44 9.29 -2.00
CA MET A 4 16.19 9.92 -1.59
C MET A 4 15.09 8.86 -1.46
N LEU A 5 14.94 7.97 -2.45
CA LEU A 5 13.98 6.85 -2.41
C LEU A 5 14.27 5.92 -1.23
N GLN A 6 15.54 5.65 -0.96
CA GLN A 6 15.96 4.87 0.20
C GLN A 6 15.47 5.49 1.50
N ARG A 7 15.76 6.79 1.70
CA ARG A 7 15.32 7.50 2.91
C ARG A 7 13.80 7.47 3.07
N LEU A 8 13.06 7.81 2.01
CA LEU A 8 11.59 7.80 2.03
C LEU A 8 11.02 6.42 2.38
N PHE A 9 11.65 5.37 1.84
CA PHE A 9 11.24 4.00 2.12
C PHE A 9 11.54 3.60 3.57
N ASP A 10 12.74 3.94 4.06
CA ASP A 10 13.19 3.62 5.41
C ASP A 10 12.29 4.32 6.46
N GLU A 11 12.03 5.61 6.26
CA GLU A 11 11.11 6.41 7.09
C GLU A 11 9.69 5.81 7.06
N SER A 12 9.17 5.47 5.88
CA SER A 12 7.84 4.86 5.77
C SER A 12 7.75 3.50 6.48
N MET A 13 8.80 2.68 6.43
CA MET A 13 8.83 1.39 7.10
C MET A 13 9.00 1.52 8.62
N GLU A 14 9.70 2.55 9.09
CA GLU A 14 9.78 2.86 10.52
C GLU A 14 8.41 3.30 11.06
N GLU A 15 7.72 4.21 10.36
CA GLU A 15 6.36 4.62 10.71
C GLU A 15 5.37 3.45 10.68
N TYR A 16 5.48 2.58 9.67
CA TYR A 16 4.67 1.36 9.59
C TYR A 16 4.84 0.47 10.83
N ARG A 17 6.09 0.20 11.23
CA ARG A 17 6.38 -0.64 12.42
C ARG A 17 5.83 0.01 13.69
N ALA A 18 6.00 1.32 13.83
CA ALA A 18 5.45 2.06 14.96
C ALA A 18 3.93 1.89 15.05
N ILE A 19 3.19 2.03 13.94
CA ILE A 19 1.74 1.79 13.88
C ILE A 19 1.37 0.36 14.29
N MET A 20 2.16 -0.63 13.85
CA MET A 20 1.90 -2.03 14.14
C MET A 20 2.16 -2.40 15.61
N GLU A 21 3.06 -1.70 16.29
CA GLU A 21 3.37 -1.86 17.72
C GLU A 21 2.31 -1.21 18.65
N GLU A 22 1.49 -0.29 18.14
CA GLU A 22 0.48 0.39 18.96
C GLU A 22 -0.58 -0.57 19.53
N ASP A 23 -1.01 -0.33 20.77
CA ASP A 23 -2.13 -1.04 21.41
C ASP A 23 -3.47 -0.37 21.06
N ILE A 24 -3.83 -0.45 19.79
CA ILE A 24 -5.09 0.08 19.22
C ILE A 24 -5.79 -0.99 18.37
N PRO A 25 -7.11 -0.86 18.13
CA PRO A 25 -7.83 -1.73 17.21
C PRO A 25 -7.17 -1.78 15.84
N PHE A 26 -7.19 -2.94 15.19
CA PHE A 26 -6.53 -3.11 13.89
C PHE A 26 -7.14 -2.20 12.80
N GLU A 27 -8.43 -1.90 12.90
CA GLU A 27 -9.13 -0.93 12.03
C GLU A 27 -8.50 0.48 12.12
N GLU A 28 -8.11 0.90 13.33
CA GLU A 28 -7.40 2.17 13.53
C GLU A 28 -5.98 2.10 12.95
N LYS A 29 -5.30 0.94 13.06
CA LYS A 29 -4.02 0.72 12.36
C LYS A 29 -4.17 0.85 10.86
N VAL A 30 -5.26 0.34 10.28
CA VAL A 30 -5.58 0.49 8.85
C VAL A 30 -5.77 1.96 8.48
N ARG A 31 -6.51 2.75 9.28
CA ARG A 31 -6.64 4.20 9.05
C ARG A 31 -5.30 4.92 9.08
N LYS A 32 -4.42 4.58 10.03
CA LYS A 32 -3.06 5.13 10.11
C LYS A 32 -2.19 4.71 8.92
N GLN A 33 -2.29 3.46 8.48
CA GLN A 33 -1.62 2.98 7.27
C GLN A 33 -2.09 3.72 6.01
N LEU A 34 -3.38 4.00 5.88
CA LEU A 34 -3.92 4.80 4.79
C LEU A 34 -3.36 6.22 4.79
N LEU A 35 -3.26 6.86 5.97
CA LEU A 35 -2.65 8.18 6.10
C LEU A 35 -1.15 8.16 5.76
N LEU A 36 -0.42 7.14 6.21
CA LEU A 36 0.98 6.93 5.88
C LEU A 36 1.17 6.79 4.37
N LYS A 37 0.33 5.98 3.71
CA LYS A 37 0.34 5.82 2.24
C LYS A 37 0.06 7.13 1.52
N PHE A 38 -0.95 7.87 1.97
CA PHE A 38 -1.29 9.18 1.41
C PHE A 38 -0.10 10.15 1.49
N LYS A 39 0.49 10.33 2.68
CA LYS A 39 1.65 11.20 2.88
C LYS A 39 2.87 10.75 2.07
N GLY A 40 3.10 9.44 2.00
CA GLY A 40 4.20 8.86 1.23
C GLY A 40 4.08 9.06 -0.28
N THR A 41 2.87 9.36 -0.78
CA THR A 41 2.62 9.71 -2.18
C THR A 41 2.58 11.22 -2.44
N GLU A 42 2.39 12.05 -1.41
CA GLU A 42 2.40 13.50 -1.55
C GLU A 42 3.77 14.01 -2.02
N GLY A 43 3.78 14.84 -3.06
CA GLY A 43 5.00 15.42 -3.60
C GLY A 43 5.81 14.48 -4.51
N ILE A 44 5.35 13.24 -4.74
CA ILE A 44 5.90 12.37 -5.79
C ILE A 44 5.20 12.73 -7.12
N SER A 45 5.95 13.28 -8.08
CA SER A 45 5.41 13.59 -9.39
C SER A 45 5.17 12.32 -10.22
N ALA A 46 4.16 12.33 -11.08
CA ALA A 46 3.91 11.25 -12.05
C ALA A 46 5.13 11.01 -12.98
N GLU A 47 5.89 12.08 -13.28
CA GLU A 47 7.16 12.01 -14.00
C GLU A 47 8.22 11.20 -13.22
N LEU A 48 8.38 11.46 -11.92
CA LEU A 48 9.30 10.71 -11.08
C LEU A 48 8.89 9.23 -11.00
N VAL A 49 7.59 8.92 -10.89
CA VAL A 49 7.11 7.53 -10.93
C VAL A 49 7.49 6.88 -12.26
N ARG A 50 7.22 7.54 -13.39
CA ARG A 50 7.59 7.02 -14.71
C ARG A 50 9.09 6.81 -14.84
N ASP A 51 9.91 7.75 -14.38
CA ASP A 51 11.37 7.64 -14.42
C ASP A 51 11.87 6.45 -13.60
N ILE A 52 11.24 6.17 -12.45
CA ILE A 52 11.59 5.00 -11.62
C ILE A 52 11.33 3.68 -12.35
N TYR A 53 10.19 3.55 -13.04
CA TYR A 53 9.74 2.27 -13.59
C TYR A 53 10.08 2.07 -15.08
N SER A 54 10.33 3.13 -15.85
CA SER A 54 10.62 3.08 -17.29
C SER A 54 12.10 3.26 -17.61
N ASN A 55 12.91 3.88 -16.74
CA ASN A 55 14.33 4.11 -17.00
C ASN A 55 15.22 2.98 -16.43
N GLN A 56 15.90 2.24 -17.32
CA GLN A 56 16.80 1.15 -16.95
C GLN A 56 18.22 1.62 -16.55
N GLU A 57 18.61 2.86 -16.86
CA GLU A 57 20.01 3.31 -16.67
C GLU A 57 20.43 3.37 -15.20
N TRP A 58 19.48 3.60 -14.28
CA TRP A 58 19.79 3.89 -12.88
C TRP A 58 19.45 2.76 -11.89
N GLY A 59 18.92 1.64 -12.40
CA GLY A 59 18.55 0.48 -11.58
C GLY A 59 17.52 0.80 -10.48
N LEU A 60 16.70 1.84 -10.68
CA LEU A 60 15.75 2.32 -9.68
C LEU A 60 14.55 1.39 -9.56
N ARG A 61 14.12 0.81 -10.68
CA ARG A 61 13.06 -0.20 -10.72
C ARG A 61 13.42 -1.41 -9.87
N GLU A 62 14.58 -2.02 -10.13
CA GLU A 62 15.05 -3.21 -9.41
C GLU A 62 15.23 -2.91 -7.93
N TYR A 63 15.73 -1.72 -7.61
CA TYR A 63 15.82 -1.26 -6.22
C TYR A 63 14.43 -1.17 -5.56
N MET A 64 13.45 -0.56 -6.20
CA MET A 64 12.10 -0.43 -5.67
C MET A 64 11.39 -1.79 -5.55
N GLU A 65 11.55 -2.67 -6.53
CA GLU A 65 11.02 -4.04 -6.51
C GLU A 65 11.62 -4.82 -5.33
N GLN A 66 12.94 -4.77 -5.13
CA GLN A 66 13.60 -5.42 -4.00
C GLN A 66 13.10 -4.88 -2.65
N ARG A 67 13.05 -3.55 -2.49
CA ARG A 67 12.58 -2.93 -1.24
C ARG A 67 11.12 -3.31 -0.97
N THR A 68 10.28 -3.32 -2.00
CA THR A 68 8.87 -3.71 -1.84
C THR A 68 8.74 -5.17 -1.42
N GLU A 69 9.53 -6.09 -1.99
CA GLU A 69 9.55 -7.50 -1.58
C GLU A 69 9.98 -7.67 -0.10
N GLU A 70 10.96 -6.90 0.35
CA GLU A 70 11.39 -6.88 1.75
C GLU A 70 10.28 -6.39 2.69
N ALA A 71 9.55 -5.34 2.31
CA ALA A 71 8.41 -4.84 3.08
C ALA A 71 7.24 -5.82 3.07
N LEU A 72 6.93 -6.45 1.93
CA LEU A 72 5.83 -7.41 1.82
C LEU A 72 6.02 -8.60 2.76
N LYS A 73 7.25 -9.07 2.97
CA LYS A 73 7.54 -10.13 3.96
C LYS A 73 7.13 -9.72 5.38
N VAL A 74 7.41 -8.48 5.77
CA VAL A 74 7.03 -7.94 7.08
C VAL A 74 5.51 -7.82 7.17
N ILE A 75 4.89 -7.15 6.19
CA ILE A 75 3.44 -6.92 6.14
C ILE A 75 2.66 -8.23 6.16
N MET A 76 3.10 -9.24 5.39
CA MET A 76 2.43 -10.54 5.35
C MET A 76 2.50 -11.27 6.68
N ASN A 77 3.62 -11.19 7.41
CA ASN A 77 3.69 -11.76 8.75
C ASN A 77 2.70 -11.09 9.69
N ASP A 78 2.63 -9.76 9.65
CA ASP A 78 1.69 -8.98 10.46
C ASP A 78 0.23 -9.30 10.14
N PHE A 79 -0.10 -9.51 8.87
CA PHE A 79 -1.45 -9.89 8.44
C PHE A 79 -1.81 -11.31 8.87
N ILE A 80 -0.87 -12.24 8.84
CA ILE A 80 -1.06 -13.60 9.36
C ILE A 80 -1.33 -13.57 10.86
N GLU A 81 -0.58 -12.77 11.63
CA GLU A 81 -0.81 -12.62 13.06
C GLU A 81 -2.14 -11.91 13.36
N ALA A 82 -2.49 -10.88 12.60
CA ALA A 82 -3.79 -10.21 12.70
C ALA A 82 -4.96 -11.17 12.38
N GLN A 83 -4.79 -12.05 11.40
CA GLN A 83 -5.76 -13.09 11.07
C GLN A 83 -5.94 -14.12 12.19
N LYS A 84 -4.84 -14.57 12.83
CA LYS A 84 -4.91 -15.49 13.99
C LYS A 84 -5.70 -14.86 15.14
N LYS A 85 -5.49 -13.57 15.39
CA LYS A 85 -6.18 -12.77 16.41
C LYS A 85 -7.63 -12.41 16.05
N GLY A 86 -8.07 -12.69 14.83
CA GLY A 86 -9.44 -12.44 14.37
C GLY A 86 -9.70 -11.02 13.84
N TRP A 87 -8.66 -10.20 13.70
CA TRP A 87 -8.77 -8.84 13.14
C TRP A 87 -8.92 -8.84 11.61
N ILE A 88 -8.34 -9.84 10.94
CA ILE A 88 -8.53 -10.09 9.52
C ILE A 88 -9.40 -11.35 9.39
N ARG A 89 -10.36 -11.32 8.46
CA ARG A 89 -11.27 -12.43 8.18
C ARG A 89 -10.49 -13.74 7.97
N ARG A 90 -10.91 -14.84 8.59
CA ARG A 90 -10.15 -16.11 8.59
C ARG A 90 -10.22 -16.88 7.27
N ASP A 91 -11.17 -16.54 6.42
CA ASP A 91 -11.45 -17.21 5.16
C ASP A 91 -10.72 -16.59 3.96
N ILE A 92 -10.07 -15.43 4.12
CA ILE A 92 -9.15 -14.92 3.10
C ILE A 92 -7.81 -15.68 3.18
N ARG A 93 -7.35 -16.20 2.05
CA ARG A 93 -6.07 -16.94 2.00
C ARG A 93 -4.90 -15.96 1.98
N PRO A 94 -3.85 -16.12 2.81
CA PRO A 94 -2.66 -15.28 2.75
C PRO A 94 -2.01 -15.23 1.36
N GLY A 95 -2.02 -16.36 0.63
CA GLY A 95 -1.52 -16.40 -0.76
C GLY A 95 -2.32 -15.54 -1.74
N PHE A 96 -3.62 -15.35 -1.50
CA PHE A 96 -4.44 -14.43 -2.30
C PHE A 96 -4.09 -12.97 -2.00
N ILE A 97 -3.86 -12.63 -0.73
CA ILE A 97 -3.41 -11.30 -0.33
C ILE A 97 -2.07 -10.97 -1.00
N LEU A 98 -1.10 -11.89 -0.92
CA LEU A 98 0.22 -11.70 -1.54
C LEU A 98 0.11 -11.53 -3.07
N TYR A 99 -0.69 -12.37 -3.72
CA TYR A 99 -0.95 -12.25 -5.16
C TYR A 99 -1.53 -10.87 -5.51
N LEU A 100 -2.49 -10.37 -4.73
CA LEU A 100 -3.11 -9.07 -4.95
C LEU A 100 -2.09 -7.93 -4.76
N PHE A 101 -1.21 -8.01 -3.75
CA PHE A 101 -0.12 -7.04 -3.59
C PHE A 101 0.79 -6.95 -4.82
N HIS A 102 1.21 -8.09 -5.38
CA HIS A 102 2.00 -8.09 -6.61
C HIS A 102 1.24 -7.47 -7.78
N ARG A 103 -0.07 -7.72 -7.91
CA ARG A 103 -0.88 -7.10 -8.97
C ARG A 103 -1.06 -5.61 -8.81
N MET A 104 -1.16 -5.11 -7.58
CA MET A 104 -1.24 -3.66 -7.34
C MET A 104 0.03 -2.92 -7.78
N GLN A 105 1.19 -3.59 -7.81
CA GLN A 105 2.43 -2.99 -8.33
C GLN A 105 2.36 -2.76 -9.84
N ASP A 106 1.70 -3.64 -10.60
CA ASP A 106 1.58 -3.50 -12.05
C ASP A 106 0.76 -2.24 -12.42
N TRP A 107 -0.22 -1.87 -11.58
CA TRP A 107 -1.19 -0.79 -11.83
C TRP A 107 -0.55 0.59 -11.97
N VAL A 108 0.53 0.88 -11.24
CA VAL A 108 1.19 2.20 -11.29
C VAL A 108 1.97 2.42 -12.59
N THR A 109 2.04 1.40 -13.45
CA THR A 109 2.65 1.45 -14.78
C THR A 109 1.67 1.14 -15.92
N ASP A 110 0.41 0.85 -15.60
CA ASP A 110 -0.63 0.56 -16.59
C ASP A 110 -1.22 1.87 -17.13
N GLU A 111 -0.84 2.24 -18.35
CA GLU A 111 -1.28 3.49 -18.98
C GLU A 111 -2.81 3.57 -19.17
N GLN A 112 -3.47 2.44 -19.43
CA GLN A 112 -4.91 2.40 -19.61
C GLN A 112 -5.61 2.72 -18.29
N LEU A 113 -5.16 2.10 -17.20
CA LEU A 113 -5.70 2.35 -15.87
C LEU A 113 -5.41 3.79 -15.43
N LEU A 114 -4.16 4.24 -15.53
CA LEU A 114 -3.72 5.59 -15.15
C LEU A 114 -4.50 6.69 -15.88
N SER A 115 -4.94 6.46 -17.12
CA SER A 115 -5.75 7.43 -17.88
C SER A 115 -7.11 7.75 -17.26
N SER A 116 -7.56 6.94 -16.30
CA SER A 116 -8.83 7.12 -15.58
C SER A 116 -8.71 7.98 -14.32
N TYR A 117 -7.50 8.41 -13.95
CA TYR A 117 -7.19 9.12 -12.71
C TYR A 117 -6.54 10.47 -12.98
N ALA A 118 -6.72 11.42 -12.07
CA ALA A 118 -6.06 12.72 -12.15
C ALA A 118 -4.55 12.59 -11.97
N ASP A 119 -4.11 11.70 -11.07
CA ASP A 119 -2.71 11.41 -10.80
C ASP A 119 -2.51 9.99 -10.23
N THR A 120 -1.25 9.56 -10.11
CA THR A 120 -0.88 8.26 -9.56
C THR A 120 -1.27 8.10 -8.09
N GLN A 121 -1.30 9.20 -7.32
CA GLN A 121 -1.65 9.16 -5.90
C GLN A 121 -3.14 8.80 -5.74
N GLU A 122 -4.03 9.32 -6.57
CA GLU A 122 -5.44 8.99 -6.58
C GLU A 122 -5.66 7.48 -6.81
N LEU A 123 -4.98 6.90 -7.82
CA LEU A 123 -5.02 5.46 -8.09
C LEU A 123 -4.50 4.63 -6.90
N ILE A 124 -3.36 5.00 -6.31
CA ILE A 124 -2.81 4.30 -5.15
C ILE A 124 -3.81 4.31 -3.99
N MET A 125 -4.43 5.47 -3.72
CA MET A 125 -5.39 5.58 -2.63
C MET A 125 -6.67 4.79 -2.90
N GLU A 126 -7.16 4.74 -4.14
CA GLU A 126 -8.30 3.87 -4.48
C GLU A 126 -7.95 2.40 -4.31
N ALA A 127 -6.80 1.96 -4.81
CA ALA A 127 -6.32 0.58 -4.68
C ALA A 127 -6.23 0.13 -3.21
N VAL A 128 -5.63 0.95 -2.35
CA VAL A 128 -5.46 0.63 -0.92
C VAL A 128 -6.80 0.65 -0.18
N ARG A 129 -7.71 1.58 -0.51
CA ARG A 129 -9.07 1.59 0.07
C ARG A 129 -9.88 0.38 -0.36
N PHE A 130 -9.84 0.02 -1.64
CA PHE A 130 -10.48 -1.19 -2.15
C PHE A 130 -9.94 -2.44 -1.47
N PHE A 131 -8.63 -2.51 -1.22
CA PHE A 131 -8.02 -3.63 -0.51
C PHE A 131 -8.59 -3.80 0.91
N PHE A 132 -8.69 -2.70 1.69
CA PHE A 132 -9.12 -2.78 3.09
C PHE A 132 -10.64 -2.80 3.26
N TYR A 133 -11.39 -2.11 2.40
CA TYR A 133 -12.82 -1.87 2.58
C TYR A 133 -13.69 -2.53 1.50
N GLY A 134 -13.10 -3.02 0.41
CA GLY A 134 -13.83 -3.51 -0.75
C GLY A 134 -14.56 -2.38 -1.48
N VAL A 135 -15.76 -2.69 -1.99
CA VAL A 135 -16.60 -1.77 -2.78
C VAL A 135 -17.79 -1.20 -2.00
N LEU A 136 -18.07 -1.76 -0.83
CA LEU A 136 -19.20 -1.32 -0.02
C LEU A 136 -18.80 -0.08 0.79
N PRO A 137 -19.75 0.83 1.08
CA PRO A 137 -19.47 1.97 1.94
C PRO A 137 -18.99 1.46 3.29
N HIS A 138 -17.86 2.02 3.75
CA HIS A 138 -17.29 1.71 5.06
C HIS A 138 -18.06 2.40 6.21
N GLU A 139 -18.84 3.44 5.91
CA GLU A 139 -19.73 4.09 6.88
C GLU A 139 -21.01 3.26 7.05
N GLN A 140 -21.27 2.84 8.29
CA GLN A 140 -22.56 2.27 8.66
C GLN A 140 -23.65 3.31 8.36
N LYS A 141 -24.43 3.07 7.31
CA LYS A 141 -25.74 3.71 7.22
C LYS A 141 -26.53 3.21 8.42
N ASN A 142 -26.77 4.07 9.40
CA ASN A 142 -27.86 3.88 10.34
C ASN A 142 -29.13 3.84 9.49
N HIS A 143 -29.57 2.63 9.15
CA HIS A 143 -30.92 2.42 8.67
C HIS A 143 -31.82 2.65 9.88
N GLU A 144 -32.11 3.93 10.16
CA GLU A 144 -33.25 4.30 10.97
C GLU A 144 -34.47 3.62 10.32
N SER A 145 -35.00 2.63 11.03
CA SER A 145 -36.21 1.89 10.68
C SER A 145 -37.44 2.69 11.08
#